data_AF-A0AAW8RXW0-F1
#
_entry.id   AF-A0AAW8RXW0-F1
#
_cell.length_a   1.000
_cell.length_b   1.000
_cell.length_c   1.000
_cell.angle_alpha   90.00
_cell.angle_beta   90.00
_cell.angle_gamma   90.00
#
_symmetry.space_group_name_H-M   'P 1'
#
loop_
_entity.id
_entity.type
_entity.pdbx_description
1 polymer ?
#
loop_
_entity_poly.entity_id
_entity_poly.type
_entity_poly.pdbx_seq_one_letter_code
_entity_poly.pdbx_strand_id
1 'polypeptide(L)'
;MNIPFVVETVLHDGLLKYKFKNSKIRSITTKPGKSKGAIFAYRSKKSMIGGRGVVLTSEEAIHENQDTFTHWTPNVYRYGTYADENRSYTKGHSENNLRQMVLLQSFKSTIK
;
A
#
# COMPACT_ATOMS: atom_id res chain seq x y z
N MET A 1 -9.70 0.37 17.23
CA MET A 1 -10.07 0.57 15.81
C MET A 1 -9.83 -0.73 15.08
N ASN A 2 -10.78 -1.26 14.32
CA ASN A 2 -10.61 -2.51 13.57
C ASN A 2 -9.80 -2.23 12.30
N ILE A 3 -8.47 -2.34 12.40
CA ILE A 3 -7.54 -2.08 11.29
C ILE A 3 -7.85 -2.94 10.06
N PRO A 4 -8.12 -4.26 10.18
CA PRO A 4 -8.57 -5.08 9.06
C PRO A 4 -9.76 -4.48 8.30
N PHE A 5 -10.79 -4.05 9.01
CA PHE A 5 -11.98 -3.43 8.40
C PHE A 5 -11.65 -2.12 7.66
N VAL A 6 -10.79 -1.27 8.24
CA VAL A 6 -10.37 0.00 7.60
C VAL A 6 -9.57 -0.28 6.34
N VAL A 7 -8.63 -1.23 6.39
CA VAL A 7 -7.81 -1.62 5.25
C VAL A 7 -8.69 -2.15 4.12
N GLU A 8 -9.62 -3.04 4.43
CA GLU A 8 -10.56 -3.58 3.45
C GLU A 8 -11.48 -2.50 2.87
N THR A 9 -12.02 -1.62 3.71
CA THR A 9 -12.92 -0.54 3.28
C THR A 9 -12.22 0.49 2.41
N VAL A 10 -10.97 0.83 2.71
CA VAL A 10 -10.24 1.85 1.92
C VAL A 10 -9.64 1.25 0.66
N LEU A 11 -9.00 0.08 0.77
CA LEU A 11 -8.27 -0.54 -0.34
C LEU A 11 -9.17 -1.37 -1.26
N HIS A 12 -10.35 -1.78 -0.79
CA HIS A 12 -11.23 -2.71 -1.50
C HIS A 12 -10.43 -3.93 -1.99
N ASP A 13 -10.46 -4.21 -3.30
CA ASP A 13 -9.70 -5.29 -3.95
C ASP A 13 -8.40 -4.76 -4.60
N GLY A 14 -7.88 -3.62 -4.16
CA GLY A 14 -6.75 -2.92 -4.79
C GLY A 14 -5.37 -3.57 -4.60
N LEU A 15 -5.19 -4.37 -3.54
CA LEU A 15 -3.97 -5.14 -3.25
C LEU A 15 -4.22 -6.64 -3.32
N LEU A 16 -3.14 -7.42 -3.42
CA LEU A 16 -3.24 -8.87 -3.25
C LEU A 16 -3.69 -9.20 -1.81
N LYS A 17 -4.48 -10.26 -1.62
CA LYS A 17 -4.77 -10.73 -0.26
C LYS A 17 -3.49 -11.25 0.43
N TYR A 18 -2.71 -12.04 -0.30
CA TYR A 18 -1.49 -12.69 0.22
C TYR A 18 -0.23 -12.17 -0.45
N LYS A 19 0.90 -12.24 0.27
CA LYS A 19 2.21 -11.91 -0.27
C LYS A 19 2.55 -12.84 -1.43
N PHE A 20 3.23 -12.29 -2.45
CA PHE A 20 3.69 -13.11 -3.58
C PHE A 20 4.84 -14.05 -3.19
N LYS A 21 5.76 -13.58 -2.34
CA LYS A 21 6.87 -14.36 -1.75
C LYS A 21 6.69 -14.44 -0.24
N ASN A 22 7.11 -15.55 0.37
CA ASN A 22 7.12 -15.73 1.83
C ASN A 22 5.75 -15.43 2.49
N SER A 23 4.66 -15.86 1.84
CA SER A 23 3.34 -15.83 2.46
C SER A 23 3.24 -16.93 3.51
N LYS A 24 2.64 -16.61 4.65
CA LYS A 24 2.44 -17.55 5.77
C LYS A 24 1.10 -18.28 5.71
N ILE A 25 0.18 -17.82 4.86
CA ILE A 25 -1.24 -18.23 4.85
C ILE A 25 -1.62 -18.98 3.57
N ARG A 26 -0.78 -18.93 2.52
CA ARG A 26 -1.08 -19.58 1.24
C ARG A 26 -1.23 -21.10 1.38
N SER A 27 -2.37 -21.64 0.92
CA SER A 27 -2.48 -23.07 0.65
C SER A 27 -1.70 -23.42 -0.63
N ILE A 28 -1.23 -24.68 -0.70
CA ILE A 28 -0.52 -25.27 -1.85
C ILE A 28 -1.32 -25.13 -3.17
N THR A 29 -2.64 -24.97 -3.11
CA THR A 29 -3.54 -24.87 -4.27
C THR A 29 -3.83 -23.44 -4.74
N THR A 30 -3.40 -22.42 -4.00
CA THR A 30 -3.72 -21.02 -4.36
C THR A 30 -2.79 -20.53 -5.47
N LYS A 31 -3.30 -20.48 -6.72
CA LYS A 31 -2.56 -19.88 -7.84
C LYS A 31 -2.21 -18.42 -7.52
N PRO A 32 -0.98 -17.96 -7.83
CA PRO A 32 -0.66 -16.55 -7.67
C PRO A 32 -1.62 -15.68 -8.47
N GLY A 33 -2.39 -14.84 -7.78
CA GLY A 33 -3.23 -13.84 -8.43
C GLY A 33 -2.39 -12.93 -9.32
N LYS A 34 -3.01 -12.37 -10.37
CA LYS A 34 -2.39 -11.35 -11.22
C LYS A 34 -1.92 -10.18 -10.35
N SER A 35 -0.82 -9.53 -10.77
CA SER A 35 -0.32 -8.31 -10.12
C SER A 35 -1.44 -7.30 -9.90
N LYS A 36 -1.62 -6.85 -8.66
CA LYS A 36 -2.53 -5.76 -8.33
C LYS A 36 -1.76 -4.44 -8.19
N GLY A 37 -2.23 -3.53 -7.35
CA GLY A 37 -1.55 -2.27 -7.09
C GLY A 37 -0.58 -2.33 -5.91
N ALA A 38 -0.12 -1.16 -5.53
CA ALA A 38 0.73 -0.93 -4.37
C ALA A 38 0.25 0.29 -3.58
N ILE A 39 0.54 0.28 -2.28
CA ILE A 39 0.47 1.45 -1.42
C ILE A 39 1.83 1.68 -0.77
N PHE A 40 1.99 2.84 -0.14
CA PHE A 40 3.20 3.22 0.57
C PHE A 40 2.90 3.44 2.04
N ALA A 41 3.74 2.89 2.91
CA ALA A 41 3.58 2.99 4.36
C ALA A 41 4.89 3.46 5.03
N TYR A 42 4.73 4.17 6.14
CA TYR A 42 5.80 4.88 6.83
C TYR A 42 5.66 4.76 8.34
N ARG A 43 6.79 4.68 9.04
CA ARG A 43 6.84 4.51 10.50
C ARG A 43 6.66 5.83 11.27
N SER A 44 6.86 6.98 10.61
CA SER A 44 6.66 8.30 11.21
C SER A 44 6.33 9.35 10.15
N LYS A 45 5.80 10.50 10.57
CA LYS A 45 5.58 11.66 9.69
C LYS A 45 6.88 12.14 9.03
N LYS A 46 7.99 12.17 9.78
CA LYS A 46 9.32 12.53 9.27
C LYS A 46 9.78 11.57 8.17
N SER A 47 9.57 10.28 8.37
CA SER A 47 9.87 9.24 7.39
C SER A 47 9.03 9.40 6.12
N MET A 48 7.74 9.72 6.26
CA MET A 48 6.84 10.01 5.14
C MET A 48 7.30 11.21 4.32
N ILE A 49 7.60 12.34 4.97
CA ILE A 49 8.07 13.56 4.29
C ILE A 49 9.41 13.29 3.58
N GLY A 50 10.31 12.54 4.21
CA GLY A 50 11.59 12.15 3.59
C GLY A 50 11.48 10.99 2.61
N GLY A 51 10.29 10.46 2.33
CA GLY A 51 10.07 9.32 1.44
C GLY A 51 10.66 7.99 1.93
N ARG A 52 11.14 7.89 3.17
CA ARG A 52 11.77 6.69 3.72
C ARG A 52 10.70 5.72 4.25
N GLY A 53 10.38 4.67 3.52
CA GLY A 53 9.23 3.83 3.83
C GLY A 53 9.26 2.47 3.17
N VAL A 54 8.09 1.84 3.09
CA VAL A 54 7.91 0.50 2.54
C VAL A 54 6.81 0.51 1.49
N VAL A 55 7.06 -0.15 0.36
CA VAL A 55 6.06 -0.49 -0.66
C VAL A 55 5.31 -1.76 -0.25
N LEU A 56 3.99 -1.66 -0.11
CA LEU A 56 3.13 -2.78 0.25
C LEU A 56 2.24 -3.16 -0.93
N THR A 57 2.27 -4.44 -1.30
CA THR A 57 1.51 -4.99 -2.46
C THR A 57 0.48 -6.02 -2.05
N SER A 58 0.35 -6.30 -0.75
CA SER A 58 -0.60 -7.26 -0.21
C SER A 58 -1.14 -6.86 1.16
N GLU A 59 -2.39 -7.21 1.43
CA GLU A 59 -3.03 -7.04 2.74
C GLU A 59 -2.29 -7.82 3.84
N GLU A 60 -1.81 -9.03 3.56
CA GLU A 60 -1.00 -9.81 4.51
C GLU A 60 0.20 -9.00 5.06
N ALA A 61 0.90 -8.26 4.19
CA ALA A 61 2.05 -7.44 4.60
C ALA A 61 1.64 -6.25 5.48
N ILE A 62 0.43 -5.71 5.29
CA ILE A 62 -0.13 -4.65 6.14
C ILE A 62 -0.39 -5.22 7.54
N HIS A 63 -1.08 -6.36 7.61
CA HIS A 63 -1.44 -7.00 8.88
C HIS A 63 -0.21 -7.40 9.69
N GLU A 64 0.84 -7.93 9.05
CA GLU A 64 2.10 -8.27 9.74
C GLU A 64 2.83 -7.07 10.33
N ASN A 65 2.55 -5.86 9.85
CA ASN A 65 3.24 -4.63 10.25
C ASN A 65 2.28 -3.60 10.85
N GLN A 66 1.06 -4.00 11.22
CA GLN A 66 -0.02 -3.10 11.62
C GLN A 66 0.37 -2.19 12.79
N ASP A 67 1.19 -2.69 13.73
CA ASP A 67 1.60 -1.95 14.92
C ASP A 67 2.81 -1.03 14.69
N THR A 68 3.34 -1.02 13.46
CA THR A 68 4.64 -0.40 13.17
C THR A 68 4.57 0.73 12.14
N PHE A 69 3.48 0.83 11.38
CA PHE A 69 3.24 1.92 10.46
C PHE A 69 2.26 2.92 11.05
N THR A 70 2.59 4.20 10.97
CA THR A 70 1.77 5.30 11.51
C THR A 70 1.19 6.19 10.41
N HIS A 71 1.74 6.12 9.19
CA HIS A 71 1.32 6.92 8.04
C HIS A 71 1.34 6.07 6.78
N TRP A 72 0.40 6.30 5.88
CA TRP A 72 0.31 5.56 4.63
C TRP A 72 -0.45 6.33 3.56
N THR A 73 -0.28 5.93 2.30
CA THR A 73 -1.03 6.51 1.17
C THR A 73 -2.36 5.78 0.99
N PRO A 74 -3.52 6.44 1.16
CA PRO A 74 -4.83 5.79 1.05
C PRO A 74 -5.14 5.31 -0.37
N ASN A 75 -4.48 5.91 -1.36
CA ASN A 75 -4.65 5.56 -2.76
C ASN A 75 -3.84 4.33 -3.14
N VAL A 76 -4.41 3.56 -4.07
CA VAL A 76 -3.73 2.43 -4.70
C VAL A 76 -3.09 2.89 -6.00
N TYR A 77 -1.82 2.58 -6.18
CA TYR A 77 -1.04 2.88 -7.37
C TYR A 77 -0.84 1.63 -8.22
N ARG A 78 -0.59 1.76 -9.52
CA ARG A 78 -0.44 0.60 -10.42
C ARG A 78 0.84 -0.19 -10.10
N TYR A 79 1.88 0.51 -9.66
CA TYR A 79 3.12 -0.08 -9.16
C TYR A 79 3.70 0.77 -8.02
N GLY A 80 4.62 0.19 -7.26
CA GLY A 80 5.48 0.92 -6.31
C GLY A 80 6.90 0.38 -6.40
N THR A 81 7.88 1.27 -6.27
CA THR A 81 9.30 0.91 -6.34
C THR A 81 10.11 1.73 -5.33
N TYR A 82 11.42 1.53 -5.32
CA TYR A 82 12.36 2.30 -4.51
C TYR A 82 13.30 3.12 -5.39
N ALA A 83 13.74 4.26 -4.87
CA ALA A 83 14.70 5.14 -5.54
C ALA A 83 16.16 4.70 -5.33
N ASP A 84 16.40 3.83 -4.35
CA ASP A 84 17.72 3.34 -3.94
C ASP A 84 17.78 1.81 -3.91
N GLU A 85 18.99 1.27 -4.07
CA GLU A 85 19.25 -0.17 -4.05
C GLU A 85 18.96 -0.81 -2.69
N ASN A 86 19.18 -0.05 -1.60
CA ASN A 86 18.87 -0.49 -0.23
C ASN A 86 17.37 -0.49 0.07
N ARG A 87 16.52 -0.11 -0.91
CA ARG A 87 15.07 -0.11 -0.79
C ARG A 87 14.57 0.66 0.44
N SER A 88 15.19 1.80 0.70
CA SER A 88 14.86 2.66 1.84
C SER A 88 13.87 3.76 1.46
N TYR A 89 13.93 4.26 0.23
CA TYR A 89 13.20 5.42 -0.24
C TYR A 89 12.17 5.04 -1.29
N THR A 90 10.89 5.22 -0.98
CA THR A 90 9.79 4.85 -1.85
C THR A 90 9.62 5.81 -3.02
N LYS A 91 9.28 5.29 -4.21
CA LYS A 91 8.96 6.04 -5.42
C LYS A 91 7.75 5.44 -6.13
N GLY A 92 7.01 6.29 -6.84
CA GLY A 92 5.89 5.89 -7.70
C GLY A 92 4.52 6.37 -7.25
N HIS A 93 4.38 7.11 -6.14
CA HIS A 93 3.10 7.67 -5.71
C HIS A 93 2.71 8.96 -6.48
N SER A 94 2.80 8.94 -7.81
CA SER A 94 2.40 10.05 -8.70
C SER A 94 1.01 9.83 -9.29
N GLU A 95 0.33 10.91 -9.69
CA GLU A 95 -1.03 10.86 -10.23
C GLU A 95 -1.15 10.00 -11.51
N ASN A 96 -0.17 10.06 -12.40
CA ASN A 96 -0.14 9.22 -13.60
C ASN A 96 -0.02 7.71 -13.30
N ASN A 97 0.40 7.35 -12.08
CA ASN A 97 0.46 5.97 -11.60
C ASN A 97 -0.73 5.60 -10.71
N LEU A 98 -1.71 6.50 -10.54
CA LEU A 98 -2.89 6.22 -9.75
C LEU A 98 -3.71 5.12 -10.42
N ARG A 99 -4.10 4.12 -9.62
CA ARG A 99 -4.99 3.04 -10.03
C ARG A 99 -6.38 3.23 -9.45
N GLN A 100 -6.44 3.64 -8.19
CA GLN A 100 -7.67 3.91 -7.45
C GLN A 100 -7.46 5.14 -6.58
N MET A 101 -8.39 6.08 -6.69
CA MET A 101 -8.47 7.23 -5.81
C MET A 101 -9.50 6.94 -4.72
N VAL A 102 -9.18 7.29 -3.48
CA VAL A 102 -10.17 7.28 -2.41
C VAL A 102 -11.01 8.56 -2.50
N LEU A 103 -12.34 8.43 -2.59
CA LEU A 103 -13.28 9.55 -2.85
C LEU A 103 -13.09 10.76 -1.91
N LEU A 104 -12.75 10.54 -0.64
CA LEU A 104 -12.44 11.61 0.33
C LEU A 104 -11.32 12.56 -0.13
N GLN A 105 -10.39 12.11 -0.99
CA GLN A 105 -9.36 12.97 -1.57
C GLN A 105 -9.85 13.72 -2.82
N SER A 106 -10.72 13.12 -3.62
CA SER A 106 -11.29 13.74 -4.83
C SER A 106 -12.08 15.01 -4.51
N PHE A 107 -12.83 15.03 -3.40
CA PHE A 107 -13.57 16.22 -2.98
C PHE A 107 -12.66 17.41 -2.64
N LYS A 108 -11.43 17.17 -2.16
CA LYS A 108 -10.47 18.24 -1.85
C LYS A 108 -9.82 18.85 -3.09
N SER A 109 -9.71 18.11 -4.19
CA SER A 109 -9.13 18.62 -5.43
C SER A 109 -10.13 19.38 -6.30
N THR A 110 -11.43 19.07 -6.19
CA THR A 110 -12.49 19.69 -7.00
C THR A 110 -12.97 21.03 -6.43
N ILE A 111 -12.74 21.33 -5.15
CA ILE A 111 -13.10 22.62 -4.53
C ILE A 111 -11.88 23.56 -4.52
N LYS A 112 -11.31 23.81 -5.71
CA LYS A 112 -10.34 24.89 -5.94
C LYS A 112 -10.94 25.93 -6.88
#